data_AF-A0AAZ1XZ86-F1
#
_entry.id   AF-A0AAZ1XZ86-F1
#
_cell.length_a   1.000
_cell.length_b   1.000
_cell.length_c   1.000
_cell.angle_alpha   90.00
_cell.angle_beta   90.00
_cell.angle_gamma   90.00
#
_symmetry.space_group_name_H-M   'P 1'
#
loop_
_entity.id
_entity.type
_entity.pdbx_description
1 polymer ?
#
loop_
_entity_poly.entity_id
_entity_poly.type
_entity_poly.pdbx_seq_one_letter_code
_entity_poly.pdbx_strand_id
1 'polypeptide(L)'
;MLQCSGRLLYVFVSVSSESRGQITVTQPGAVSSAVGGSVTIKCRTSQNVHVYSNNQYLAWYQQKDGGVPKMLIYFASTRQSGIPARFTGSGSNSDFTLTISGVQAEDAAVYYCQRMVNGTWTGSYITLFYSA
;
A
#
# COMPACT_ATOMS: atom_id res chain seq x y z
N MET A 1 27.48 28.56 -3.84
CA MET A 1 26.92 27.62 -2.85
C MET A 1 25.42 27.53 -3.08
N LEU A 2 24.88 26.34 -2.93
CA LEU A 2 23.60 25.82 -3.43
C LEU A 2 22.36 26.75 -3.28
N GLN A 3 21.50 26.75 -4.31
CA GLN A 3 20.06 26.69 -4.07
C GLN A 3 19.35 25.97 -5.22
N CYS A 4 18.90 24.74 -4.96
CA CYS A 4 18.08 23.95 -5.88
C CYS A 4 16.65 24.52 -5.88
N SER A 5 16.17 24.85 -7.08
CA SER A 5 14.81 25.27 -7.39
C SER A 5 13.82 24.13 -7.15
N GLY A 6 12.96 24.26 -6.14
CA GLY A 6 11.85 23.36 -5.85
C GLY A 6 10.52 24.03 -6.18
N ARG A 7 9.87 23.60 -7.25
CA ARG A 7 8.50 24.01 -7.60
C ARG A 7 7.54 23.29 -6.66
N LEU A 8 6.99 24.02 -5.69
CA LEU A 8 5.96 23.54 -4.78
C LEU A 8 4.66 23.31 -5.57
N LEU A 9 4.38 22.05 -5.94
CA LEU A 9 3.08 21.66 -6.49
C LEU A 9 2.10 21.53 -5.32
N TYR A 10 1.49 22.64 -4.92
CA TYR A 10 0.25 22.61 -4.16
C TYR A 10 -0.83 21.95 -5.02
N VAL A 11 -1.34 20.79 -4.60
CA VAL A 11 -2.61 20.28 -5.12
C VAL A 11 -3.73 20.93 -4.30
N PHE A 12 -4.41 21.90 -4.89
CA PHE A 12 -5.66 22.45 -4.33
C PHE A 12 -6.73 21.36 -4.39
N VAL A 13 -7.09 20.77 -3.25
CA VAL A 13 -8.32 19.96 -3.15
C VAL A 13 -9.48 20.93 -2.94
N SER A 14 -10.20 21.26 -4.02
CA SER A 14 -11.42 22.05 -3.97
C SER A 14 -12.56 21.22 -3.36
N VAL A 15 -13.08 21.62 -2.21
CA VAL A 15 -14.30 21.05 -1.62
C VAL A 15 -15.50 21.78 -2.22
N SER A 16 -16.12 21.22 -3.25
CA SER A 16 -17.44 21.65 -3.73
C SER A 16 -18.51 20.95 -2.91
N SER A 17 -19.21 21.70 -2.06
CA SER A 17 -20.41 21.20 -1.34
C SER A 17 -21.65 21.55 -2.14
N GLU A 18 -22.20 20.58 -2.87
CA GLU A 18 -23.61 20.59 -3.31
C GLU A 18 -24.27 19.23 -3.02
N SER A 19 -25.48 19.30 -2.47
CA SER A 19 -26.21 18.21 -1.83
C SER A 19 -27.18 17.52 -2.79
N ARG A 20 -27.07 16.19 -2.87
CA ARG A 20 -28.15 15.18 -2.71
C ARG A 20 -27.67 13.84 -3.28
N GLY A 21 -27.46 12.86 -2.39
CA GLY A 21 -26.96 11.52 -2.72
C GLY A 21 -25.46 11.40 -2.43
N GLN A 22 -25.09 11.39 -1.15
CA GLN A 22 -23.71 11.19 -0.73
C GLN A 22 -23.30 9.74 -1.05
N ILE A 23 -22.70 9.51 -2.22
CA ILE A 23 -21.77 8.39 -2.37
C ILE A 23 -20.53 8.80 -1.59
N THR A 24 -20.47 8.42 -0.32
CA THR A 24 -19.25 8.46 0.47
C THR A 24 -18.23 7.56 -0.22
N VAL A 25 -17.26 8.15 -0.93
CA VAL A 25 -16.06 7.43 -1.34
C VAL A 25 -15.20 7.28 -0.09
N THR A 26 -15.45 6.23 0.68
CA THR A 26 -14.60 5.81 1.79
C THR A 26 -13.35 5.18 1.18
N GLN A 27 -12.36 6.01 0.80
CA GLN A 27 -11.08 5.44 0.37
C GLN A 27 -10.43 4.75 1.57
N PRO A 28 -10.05 3.47 1.45
CA PRO A 28 -9.29 2.78 2.48
C PRO A 28 -8.00 3.55 2.77
N GLY A 29 -7.64 3.64 4.05
CA GLY A 29 -6.82 4.71 4.62
C GLY A 29 -5.59 5.12 3.82
N ALA A 30 -5.32 6.41 3.79
CA ALA A 30 -4.08 6.95 3.26
C ALA A 30 -2.97 6.90 4.33
N VAL A 31 -1.73 6.67 3.89
CA VAL A 31 -0.55 6.83 4.75
C VAL A 31 0.47 7.75 4.06
N SER A 32 1.29 8.44 4.85
CA SER A 32 2.38 9.29 4.34
C SER A 32 3.70 9.00 5.06
N SER A 33 4.81 9.26 4.38
CA SER A 33 6.15 9.19 4.98
C SER A 33 7.11 10.14 4.29
N ALA A 34 8.08 10.64 5.06
CA ALA A 34 9.19 11.45 4.54
C ALA A 34 10.18 10.58 3.76
N VAL A 35 10.87 11.18 2.79
CA VAL A 35 11.95 10.50 2.05
C VAL A 35 13.04 10.07 3.04
N GLY A 36 13.51 8.83 2.91
CA GLY A 36 14.45 8.19 3.85
C GLY A 36 13.79 7.66 5.14
N GLY A 37 12.53 8.00 5.40
CA GLY A 37 11.75 7.49 6.52
C GLY A 37 11.31 6.04 6.34
N SER A 38 10.59 5.51 7.33
CA SER A 38 9.95 4.19 7.24
C SER A 38 8.43 4.36 7.26
N VAL A 39 7.72 3.52 6.53
CA VAL A 39 6.25 3.44 6.59
C VAL A 39 5.79 2.00 6.77
N THR A 40 4.72 1.82 7.52
CA THR A 40 4.07 0.52 7.72
C THR A 40 2.63 0.62 7.27
N ILE A 41 2.31 -0.13 6.22
CA ILE A 41 0.98 -0.23 5.62
C ILE A 41 0.31 -1.46 6.24
N LYS A 42 -0.88 -1.27 6.83
CA LYS A 42 -1.63 -2.35 7.49
C LYS A 42 -2.72 -2.89 6.57
N CYS A 43 -2.88 -4.21 6.58
CA CYS A 43 -3.99 -4.91 5.95
C CYS A 43 -4.65 -5.81 7.00
N ARG A 44 -5.81 -5.38 7.49
CA ARG A 44 -6.62 -6.15 8.43
C ARG A 44 -7.82 -6.76 7.72
N THR A 45 -8.09 -7.99 8.11
CA THR A 45 -8.81 -8.97 7.34
C THR A 45 -9.93 -9.49 8.25
N SER A 46 -11.18 -9.52 7.79
CA SER A 46 -12.34 -9.88 8.64
C SER A 46 -12.30 -11.32 9.18
N GLN A 47 -11.54 -12.17 8.53
CA GLN A 47 -11.39 -13.60 8.81
C GLN A 47 -9.93 -13.97 8.62
N ASN A 48 -9.49 -15.10 9.16
CA ASN A 48 -8.13 -15.57 8.93
C ASN A 48 -7.92 -15.91 7.45
N VAL A 49 -6.74 -15.60 6.93
CA VAL A 49 -6.36 -15.97 5.57
C VAL A 49 -6.20 -17.47 5.46
N HIS A 50 -6.41 -18.01 4.26
CA HIS A 50 -6.18 -19.40 3.96
C HIS A 50 -4.70 -19.75 4.15
N VAL A 51 -4.45 -20.90 4.78
CA VAL A 51 -3.11 -21.42 5.02
C VAL A 51 -3.03 -22.84 4.46
N TYR A 52 -2.04 -23.09 3.61
CA TYR A 52 -1.74 -24.41 3.09
C TYR A 52 -0.23 -24.64 3.10
N SER A 53 0.20 -25.79 3.63
CA SER A 53 1.63 -26.14 3.77
C SER A 53 2.47 -25.04 4.45
N ASN A 54 1.97 -24.45 5.54
CA ASN A 54 2.57 -23.31 6.27
C ASN A 54 2.67 -21.99 5.49
N ASN A 55 2.13 -21.93 4.27
CA ASN A 55 2.08 -20.70 3.48
C ASN A 55 0.75 -19.99 3.70
N GLN A 56 0.82 -18.73 4.09
CA GLN A 56 -0.36 -17.88 4.27
C GLN A 56 -0.68 -17.16 2.96
N TYR A 57 -1.85 -17.40 2.37
CA TYR A 57 -2.19 -16.91 1.04
C TYR A 57 -2.57 -15.43 1.07
N LEU A 58 -1.54 -14.60 1.20
CA LEU A 58 -1.59 -13.15 1.13
C LEU A 58 -0.44 -12.62 0.27
N ALA A 59 -0.75 -11.66 -0.59
CA ALA A 59 0.21 -11.00 -1.45
C ALA A 59 0.03 -9.48 -1.40
N TRP A 60 1.15 -8.77 -1.53
CA TRP A 60 1.21 -7.32 -1.63
C TRP A 60 1.59 -6.92 -3.04
N TYR A 61 0.91 -5.91 -3.58
CA TYR A 61 1.17 -5.34 -4.89
C TYR A 61 1.35 -3.83 -4.79
N GLN A 62 2.14 -3.29 -5.72
CA GLN A 62 2.29 -1.86 -5.97
C GLN A 62 1.74 -1.53 -7.34
N GLN A 63 0.85 -0.54 -7.41
CA GLN A 63 0.32 0.02 -8.63
C GLN A 63 0.66 1.51 -8.69
N LYS A 64 1.54 1.87 -9.61
CA LYS A 64 1.83 3.27 -9.95
C LYS A 64 0.73 3.82 -10.86
N ASP A 65 0.57 5.13 -10.92
CA ASP A 65 -0.46 5.79 -11.72
C ASP A 65 -0.47 5.29 -13.18
N GLY A 66 -1.62 4.76 -13.63
CA GLY A 66 -1.80 4.21 -14.97
C GLY A 66 -1.03 2.90 -15.25
N GLY A 67 -0.32 2.36 -14.26
CA GLY A 67 0.49 1.15 -14.37
C GLY A 67 -0.28 -0.13 -14.04
N VAL A 68 0.33 -1.27 -14.41
CA VAL A 68 -0.12 -2.60 -14.01
C VAL A 68 0.37 -2.90 -12.58
N PRO A 69 -0.46 -3.50 -11.71
CA PRO A 69 -0.03 -3.95 -10.40
C PRO A 69 1.17 -4.90 -10.47
N LYS A 70 2.24 -4.59 -9.72
CA LYS A 70 3.45 -5.42 -9.60
C LYS A 70 3.47 -6.08 -8.24
N MET A 71 3.70 -7.39 -8.20
CA MET A 71 3.79 -8.14 -6.94
C MET A 71 5.09 -7.80 -6.20
N LEU A 72 4.97 -7.44 -4.93
CA LEU A 72 6.08 -7.11 -4.04
C LEU A 72 6.43 -8.30 -3.14
N ILE A 73 5.42 -8.79 -2.42
CA ILE A 73 5.54 -9.86 -1.42
C ILE A 73 4.43 -10.88 -1.71
N TYR A 74 4.73 -12.16 -1.55
CA TYR A 74 3.77 -13.26 -1.59
C TYR A 74 3.96 -14.15 -0.36
N PHE A 75 2.98 -15.01 -0.10
CA PHE A 75 2.92 -15.83 1.12
C PHE A 75 3.16 -15.02 2.42
N ALA A 76 2.55 -13.83 2.50
CA ALA A 76 2.66 -12.84 3.58
C ALA A 76 4.04 -12.21 3.83
N SER A 77 5.14 -12.94 3.65
CA SER A 77 6.50 -12.49 4.02
C SER A 77 7.57 -12.74 2.95
N THR A 78 7.27 -13.53 1.92
CA THR A 78 8.26 -13.88 0.89
C THR A 78 8.37 -12.79 -0.16
N ARG A 79 9.52 -12.11 -0.21
CA ARG A 79 9.75 -11.05 -1.18
C ARG A 79 9.95 -11.63 -2.59
N GLN A 80 9.27 -11.04 -3.57
CA GLN A 80 9.42 -11.41 -4.97
C GLN A 80 10.84 -11.07 -5.48
N SER A 81 11.36 -11.88 -6.40
CA SER A 81 12.68 -11.63 -6.99
C SER A 81 12.73 -10.27 -7.71
N GLY A 82 13.84 -9.54 -7.56
CA GLY A 82 14.02 -8.21 -8.13
C GLY A 82 13.38 -7.06 -7.32
N ILE A 83 12.63 -7.36 -6.25
CA ILE A 83 12.08 -6.33 -5.36
C ILE A 83 13.15 -5.88 -4.35
N PRO A 84 13.35 -4.56 -4.15
CA PRO A 84 14.36 -4.04 -3.24
C PRO A 84 14.22 -4.55 -1.80
N ALA A 85 15.37 -4.68 -1.11
CA ALA A 85 15.39 -5.25 0.23
C ALA A 85 14.61 -4.45 1.29
N ARG A 86 14.39 -3.16 1.02
CA ARG A 86 13.59 -2.26 1.86
C ARG A 86 12.13 -2.64 2.02
N PHE A 87 11.58 -3.46 1.10
CA PHE A 87 10.21 -3.97 1.20
C PHE A 87 10.21 -5.26 2.02
N THR A 88 9.42 -5.28 3.08
CA THR A 88 9.29 -6.43 3.99
C THR A 88 7.83 -6.66 4.34
N GLY A 89 7.38 -7.92 4.28
CA GLY A 89 6.04 -8.31 4.69
C GLY A 89 6.07 -9.04 6.02
N SER A 90 5.08 -8.80 6.88
CA SER A 90 4.93 -9.51 8.15
C SER A 90 3.46 -9.66 8.56
N GLY A 91 3.24 -10.43 9.62
CA GLY A 91 1.91 -10.66 10.19
C GLY A 91 1.42 -12.08 9.98
N SER A 92 0.25 -12.37 10.55
CA SER A 92 -0.34 -13.71 10.54
C SER A 92 -1.85 -13.64 10.70
N ASN A 93 -2.54 -14.76 10.44
CA ASN A 93 -3.99 -14.88 10.62
C ASN A 93 -4.79 -13.84 9.84
N SER A 94 -5.14 -12.72 10.46
CA SER A 94 -5.99 -11.66 9.95
C SER A 94 -5.39 -10.26 10.05
N ASP A 95 -4.12 -10.14 10.48
CA ASP A 95 -3.43 -8.86 10.62
C ASP A 95 -2.04 -8.94 9.96
N PHE A 96 -1.87 -8.15 8.90
CA PHE A 96 -0.69 -8.16 8.06
C PHE A 96 -0.17 -6.76 7.84
N THR A 97 1.14 -6.66 7.64
CA THR A 97 1.79 -5.39 7.35
C THR A 97 2.79 -5.52 6.21
N LEU A 98 2.92 -4.43 5.47
CA LEU A 98 4.01 -4.18 4.55
C LEU A 98 4.80 -2.99 5.09
N THR A 99 6.08 -3.20 5.36
CA THR A 99 6.99 -2.14 5.79
C THR A 99 7.94 -1.79 4.65
N ILE A 100 8.09 -0.49 4.42
CA ILE A 100 9.03 0.09 3.46
C ILE A 100 9.98 0.98 4.26
N SER A 101 11.24 0.56 4.37
CA SER A 101 12.29 1.33 5.04
C SER A 101 13.06 2.20 4.05
N GLY A 102 13.40 3.44 4.39
CA GLY A 102 14.11 4.31 3.45
C GLY A 102 13.24 4.64 2.25
N VAL A 103 12.02 5.11 2.50
CA VAL A 103 11.03 5.48 1.48
C VAL A 103 11.64 6.42 0.45
N GLN A 104 11.41 6.13 -0.83
CA GLN A 104 11.86 6.95 -1.95
C GLN A 104 10.66 7.62 -2.63
N ALA A 105 10.88 8.68 -3.43
CA ALA A 105 9.79 9.41 -4.09
C ALA A 105 8.99 8.50 -5.05
N GLU A 106 9.68 7.56 -5.68
CA GLU A 106 9.14 6.54 -6.57
C GLU A 106 8.35 5.42 -5.88
N ASP A 107 8.34 5.37 -4.54
CA ASP A 107 7.55 4.42 -3.77
C ASP A 107 6.11 4.92 -3.56
N ALA A 108 5.81 6.17 -3.92
CA ALA A 108 4.46 6.73 -3.93
C ALA A 108 3.60 6.02 -4.98
N ALA A 109 2.55 5.33 -4.51
CA ALA A 109 1.73 4.44 -5.32
C ALA A 109 0.48 4.00 -4.53
N VAL A 110 -0.45 3.36 -5.24
CA VAL A 110 -1.51 2.57 -4.61
C VAL A 110 -0.94 1.18 -4.30
N TYR A 111 -1.05 0.77 -3.05
CA TYR A 111 -0.69 -0.57 -2.59
C TYR A 111 -1.93 -1.41 -2.44
N TYR A 112 -1.85 -2.68 -2.81
CA TYR A 112 -2.97 -3.61 -2.72
C TYR A 112 -2.55 -4.83 -1.92
N CYS A 113 -3.30 -5.17 -0.87
CA CYS A 113 -3.19 -6.47 -0.23
C CYS A 113 -4.28 -7.40 -0.79
N GLN A 114 -3.86 -8.53 -1.33
CA GLN A 114 -4.74 -9.58 -1.81
C GLN A 114 -4.64 -10.77 -0.88
N ARG A 115 -5.77 -11.29 -0.39
CA ARG A 115 -5.85 -12.49 0.43
C ARG A 115 -6.78 -13.53 -0.20
N MET A 116 -6.55 -14.79 0.14
CA MET A 116 -7.49 -15.86 -0.11
C MET A 116 -8.18 -16.25 1.21
N VAL A 117 -9.51 -16.35 1.20
CA VAL A 117 -10.32 -16.82 2.34
C VAL A 117 -11.35 -17.80 1.80
N ASN A 118 -11.37 -19.01 2.36
CA ASN A 118 -12.34 -20.06 1.98
C ASN A 118 -12.48 -20.30 0.46
N GLY A 119 -11.37 -20.25 -0.29
CA GLY A 119 -11.41 -20.44 -1.75
C GLY A 119 -11.59 -19.15 -2.57
N THR A 120 -11.93 -18.03 -1.93
CA THR A 120 -12.22 -16.76 -2.61
C THR A 120 -11.09 -15.76 -2.44
N TRP A 121 -10.66 -15.15 -3.54
CA TRP A 121 -9.71 -14.05 -3.52
C TRP A 121 -10.41 -12.72 -3.24
N THR A 122 -9.91 -11.97 -2.28
CA THR A 122 -10.41 -10.64 -1.90
C THR A 122 -9.23 -9.75 -1.60
N GLY A 123 -9.32 -8.47 -1.90
CA GLY A 123 -8.26 -7.55 -1.46
C GLY A 123 -8.73 -6.15 -1.18
N SER A 124 -7.83 -5.39 -0.60
CA SER A 124 -8.04 -4.02 -0.16
C SER A 124 -6.92 -3.14 -0.68
N TYR A 125 -7.28 -1.97 -1.16
CA TYR A 125 -6.35 -0.95 -1.61
C TYR A 125 -5.93 -0.09 -0.40
N ILE A 126 -4.73 0.44 -0.40
CA ILE A 126 -4.22 1.44 0.56
C ILE A 126 -3.35 2.39 -0.26
N THR A 127 -3.58 3.70 -0.16
CA THR A 127 -2.78 4.68 -0.90
C THR A 127 -1.62 5.17 -0.03
N LEU A 128 -0.39 5.09 -0.55
CA LEU A 128 0.78 5.69 0.08
C LEU A 128 1.17 6.97 -0.66
N PHE A 129 1.19 8.07 0.08
CA PHE A 129 1.73 9.34 -0.34
C PHE A 129 3.16 9.49 0.19
N TYR A 130 4.00 10.22 -0.53
CA TYR A 130 5.22 10.76 0.04
C TYR A 130 4.91 12.18 0.58
N SER A 131 5.51 12.53 1.71
CA SER A 131 5.53 13.91 2.21
C SER A 131 6.95 14.46 2.06
N ALA A 132 7.09 15.61 1.43
CA ALA A 132 8.37 16.33 1.32
C ALA A 132 8.66 17.12 2.60
#